data_AF-E1KMD4-F1
#
_entry.id   AF-E1KMD4-F1
#
_cell.length_a   1.000
_cell.length_b   1.000
_cell.length_c   1.000
_cell.angle_alpha   90.00
_cell.angle_beta   90.00
_cell.angle_gamma   90.00
#
_symmetry.space_group_name_H-M   'P 1'
#
loop_
_entity.id
_entity.type
_entity.pdbx_description
1 polymer ?
#
loop_
_entity_poly.entity_id
_entity_poly.type
_entity_poly.pdbx_seq_one_letter_code
_entity_poly.pdbx_strand_id
1 'polypeptide(L)'
;MDTKLSIVGKACGIRQRLSFHMARHTFGTMSLSAGIPIESIAKMMGHASISSTQVYAQVTDKKISEDMDRLIAKQSAKEKETSEREACEPSDIVICKMEKTA
;
A
#
# COMPACT_ATOMS: atom_id res chain seq x y z
N MET A 1 -29.92 5.52 18.45
CA MET A 1 -29.28 4.19 18.58
C MET A 1 -30.03 3.25 17.66
N ASP A 2 -29.35 2.63 16.69
CA ASP A 2 -29.99 1.68 15.79
C ASP A 2 -30.29 0.37 16.51
N THR A 3 -31.54 0.22 16.92
CA THR A 3 -32.03 -0.93 17.72
C THR A 3 -31.83 -2.24 16.99
N LYS A 4 -32.04 -2.27 15.66
CA LYS A 4 -31.86 -3.46 14.83
C LYS A 4 -30.42 -3.98 14.84
N LEU A 5 -29.44 -3.09 14.63
CA LEU A 5 -28.02 -3.47 14.59
C LEU A 5 -27.54 -3.98 15.96
N SER A 6 -28.02 -3.37 17.04
CA SER A 6 -27.73 -3.81 18.41
C SER A 6 -28.28 -5.21 18.72
N ILE A 7 -29.50 -5.52 18.24
CA ILE A 7 -30.11 -6.85 18.41
C ILE A 7 -29.28 -7.92 17.70
N VAL A 8 -28.88 -7.68 16.45
CA VAL A 8 -28.03 -8.61 15.69
C VAL A 8 -26.67 -8.77 16.37
N GLY A 9 -26.05 -7.68 16.82
CA GLY A 9 -24.77 -7.74 17.54
C GLY A 9 -24.82 -8.60 18.80
N LYS A 10 -25.90 -8.49 19.58
CA LYS A 10 -26.13 -9.33 20.77
C LYS A 10 -26.34 -10.79 20.40
N ALA A 11 -27.11 -11.07 19.34
CA ALA A 11 -27.33 -12.43 18.85
C ALA A 11 -26.02 -13.09 18.38
N CYS A 12 -25.11 -12.31 17.79
CA CYS A 12 -23.77 -12.77 17.38
C CYS A 12 -22.74 -12.84 18.53
N GLY A 13 -23.14 -12.53 19.77
CA GLY A 13 -22.23 -12.57 20.92
C GLY A 13 -21.18 -11.44 20.96
N ILE A 14 -21.37 -10.37 20.19
CA ILE A 14 -20.44 -9.24 20.14
C ILE A 14 -20.62 -8.39 21.41
N ARG A 15 -19.55 -8.26 22.20
CA ARG A 15 -19.56 -7.53 23.48
C ARG A 15 -19.52 -6.02 23.31
N GLN A 16 -18.91 -5.52 22.23
CA GLN A 16 -18.87 -4.10 21.92
C GLN A 16 -20.22 -3.61 21.38
N ARG A 17 -20.55 -2.36 21.72
CA ARG A 17 -21.74 -1.69 21.20
C ARG A 17 -21.56 -1.37 19.72
N LEU A 18 -22.24 -2.11 18.84
CA LEU A 18 -22.22 -1.85 17.41
C LEU A 18 -22.95 -0.54 17.05
N SER A 19 -22.34 0.23 16.17
CA SER A 19 -22.92 1.41 15.53
C SER A 19 -22.42 1.53 14.09
N PHE A 20 -23.15 2.22 13.23
CA PHE A 20 -22.70 2.50 11.86
C PHE A 20 -21.38 3.28 11.83
N HIS A 21 -21.18 4.17 12.81
CA HIS A 21 -19.93 4.90 12.92
C HIS A 21 -18.74 3.96 13.21
N MET A 22 -18.91 2.99 14.11
CA MET A 22 -17.88 1.97 14.36
C MET A 22 -17.61 1.11 13.13
N ALA A 23 -18.66 0.67 12.42
CA ALA A 23 -18.48 -0.10 11.18
C ALA A 23 -17.68 0.70 10.14
N ARG A 24 -17.97 2.00 10.01
CA ARG A 24 -17.23 2.91 9.15
C ARG A 24 -15.77 3.06 9.56
N HIS A 25 -15.49 3.16 10.86
CA HIS A 25 -14.12 3.16 11.40
C HIS A 25 -13.37 1.87 11.09
N THR A 26 -13.98 0.72 11.39
CA THR A 26 -13.36 -0.59 11.15
C THR A 26 -13.04 -0.79 9.67
N PHE A 27 -13.96 -0.43 8.77
CA PHE A 27 -13.73 -0.50 7.33
C PHE A 27 -12.52 0.34 6.87
N GLY A 28 -12.43 1.60 7.34
CA GLY A 28 -11.33 2.50 6.99
C GLY A 28 -9.98 1.97 7.46
N THR A 29 -9.86 1.60 8.74
CA THR A 29 -8.62 1.08 9.32
C THR A 29 -8.19 -0.25 8.70
N MET A 30 -9.13 -1.17 8.43
CA MET A 30 -8.81 -2.44 7.76
C MET A 30 -8.35 -2.25 6.32
N SER A 31 -8.98 -1.35 5.57
CA SER A 31 -8.61 -1.07 4.17
C SER A 31 -7.23 -0.43 4.07
N LEU A 32 -6.91 0.49 4.98
CA LEU A 32 -5.54 1.04 5.08
C LEU A 32 -4.53 -0.04 5.47
N SER A 33 -4.90 -0.93 6.40
CA SER A 33 -4.06 -2.06 6.80
C SER A 33 -3.83 -3.03 5.63
N ALA A 34 -4.78 -3.18 4.71
CA ALA A 34 -4.62 -3.94 3.48
C ALA A 34 -3.74 -3.24 2.42
N GLY A 35 -3.36 -1.97 2.64
CA GLY A 35 -2.50 -1.19 1.73
C GLY A 35 -3.27 -0.44 0.65
N ILE A 36 -4.58 -0.24 0.83
CA ILE A 36 -5.39 0.55 -0.08
C ILE A 36 -5.12 2.04 0.20
N PRO A 37 -4.85 2.87 -0.82
CA PRO A 37 -4.58 4.29 -0.64
C PRO A 37 -5.80 5.04 -0.11
N ILE A 38 -5.57 6.06 0.70
CA ILE A 38 -6.62 6.76 1.47
C ILE A 38 -7.63 7.48 0.58
N GLU A 39 -7.22 7.91 -0.61
CA GLU A 39 -8.06 8.55 -1.61
C GLU A 39 -9.10 7.58 -2.16
N SER A 40 -8.68 6.33 -2.40
CA SER A 40 -9.59 5.26 -2.86
C SER A 40 -10.62 4.94 -1.78
N ILE A 41 -10.18 4.88 -0.52
CA ILE A 41 -11.07 4.64 0.63
C ILE A 41 -12.07 5.79 0.78
N ALA A 42 -11.61 7.04 0.73
CA ALA A 42 -12.48 8.20 0.80
C ALA A 42 -13.55 8.20 -0.31
N LYS A 43 -13.17 7.81 -1.53
CA LYS A 43 -14.09 7.68 -2.67
C LYS A 43 -15.10 6.56 -2.49
N MET A 44 -14.67 5.38 -2.00
CA MET A 44 -15.58 4.27 -1.67
C MET A 44 -16.59 4.65 -0.59
N MET A 45 -16.21 5.52 0.33
CA MET A 45 -17.03 5.98 1.45
C MET A 45 -17.94 7.17 1.10
N GLY A 46 -17.80 7.72 -0.12
CA GLY A 46 -18.55 8.88 -0.61
C GLY A 46 -18.18 10.20 0.06
N HIS A 47 -16.97 10.30 0.62
CA HIS A 47 -16.53 11.53 1.27
C HIS A 47 -16.13 12.59 0.23
N ALA A 48 -16.65 13.81 0.38
CA ALA A 48 -16.28 14.95 -0.48
C ALA A 48 -14.86 15.46 -0.19
N SER A 49 -14.34 15.21 1.01
CA SER A 49 -12.98 15.58 1.42
C SER A 49 -12.27 14.41 2.10
N ILE A 50 -10.95 14.33 1.92
CA ILE A 50 -10.12 13.27 2.51
C ILE A 50 -9.96 13.47 4.03
N SER A 51 -10.20 14.69 4.53
CA SER A 51 -10.07 15.06 5.95
C SER A 51 -10.80 14.10 6.89
N SER A 52 -12.04 13.71 6.55
CA SER A 52 -12.83 12.77 7.34
C SER A 52 -12.25 11.34 7.37
N THR A 53 -11.45 10.96 6.37
CA THR A 53 -10.80 9.65 6.24
C THR A 53 -9.40 9.65 6.87
N GLN A 54 -8.76 10.81 7.04
CA GLN A 54 -7.42 10.96 7.64
C GLN A 54 -7.34 10.42 9.08
N VAL A 55 -8.45 10.47 9.82
CA VAL A 55 -8.55 9.89 11.17
C VAL A 55 -8.21 8.40 11.18
N TYR A 56 -8.34 7.67 10.06
CA TYR A 56 -7.95 6.26 9.99
C TYR A 56 -6.45 6.05 9.76
N ALA A 57 -5.77 6.99 9.09
CA ALA A 57 -4.35 6.89 8.76
C ALA A 57 -3.46 7.16 9.98
N GLN A 58 -3.86 8.10 10.85
CA GLN A 58 -3.12 8.44 12.06
C GLN A 58 -3.05 7.29 13.09
N VAL A 59 -3.91 6.29 12.97
CA VAL A 59 -4.03 5.19 13.95
C VAL A 59 -2.97 4.11 13.75
N THR A 60 -2.20 4.15 12.66
CA THR A 60 -1.37 3.00 12.25
C THR A 60 0.10 3.38 12.02
N ASP A 61 0.81 3.80 13.07
CA ASP A 61 2.26 4.07 13.00
C ASP A 61 3.07 2.88 12.45
N LYS A 62 2.64 1.65 12.76
CA LYS A 62 3.22 0.42 12.21
C LYS A 62 3.18 0.37 10.68
N LYS A 63 2.12 0.89 10.07
CA LYS A 63 1.97 0.91 8.61
C LYS A 63 2.98 1.84 7.94
N ILE A 64 3.26 2.98 8.58
CA ILE A 64 4.27 3.91 8.09
C ILE A 64 5.64 3.21 8.04
N SER A 65 6.00 2.47 9.10
CA SER A 65 7.23 1.67 9.11
C SER A 65 7.25 0.62 7.99
N GLU A 66 6.20 -0.18 7.87
CA GLU A 66 6.09 -1.24 6.85
C GLU A 66 6.18 -0.70 5.42
N ASP A 67 5.55 0.45 5.16
CA ASP A 67 5.56 1.10 3.84
C ASP A 67 6.96 1.65 3.51
N MET A 68 7.67 2.19 4.50
CA MET A 68 9.06 2.65 4.34
C MET A 68 10.03 1.48 4.13
N ASP A 69 9.88 0.41 4.89
CA ASP A 69 10.68 -0.82 4.73
C ASP A 69 10.49 -1.40 3.32
N ARG A 70 9.25 -1.43 2.84
CA ARG A 70 8.91 -1.89 1.48
C ARG A 70 9.49 -0.97 0.40
N LEU A 71 9.55 0.34 0.63
CA LEU A 71 10.16 1.30 -0.28
C LEU A 71 11.68 1.08 -0.38
N ILE A 72 12.36 0.95 0.77
CA ILE A 72 13.80 0.68 0.86
C ILE A 72 14.15 -0.63 0.12
N ALA A 73 13.37 -1.70 0.38
CA ALA A 73 13.56 -2.98 -0.30
C ALA A 73 13.45 -2.85 -1.83
N LYS A 74 12.44 -2.12 -2.34
CA LYS A 74 12.27 -1.88 -3.78
C LYS A 74 13.43 -1.08 -4.39
N GLN A 75 13.95 -0.08 -3.67
CA GLN A 75 15.11 0.70 -4.13
C GLN A 75 16.35 -0.19 -4.28
N SER A 76 16.64 -1.01 -3.27
CA SER A 76 17.81 -1.89 -3.26
C SER A 76 17.78 -2.96 -4.35
N ALA A 77 16.60 -3.45 -4.74
CA ALA A 77 16.45 -4.38 -5.86
C ALA A 77 16.68 -3.69 -7.22
N LYS A 78 16.28 -2.41 -7.33
CA LYS A 78 16.44 -1.62 -8.55
C LYS A 78 17.90 -1.23 -8.80
N GLU A 79 18.66 -0.97 -7.76
CA GLU A 79 20.11 -0.69 -7.83
C GLU A 79 20.92 -1.89 -8.34
N LYS A 80 20.49 -3.12 -8.00
CA LYS A 80 21.11 -4.35 -8.53
C LYS A 80 20.85 -4.55 -10.02
N GLU A 81 19.63 -4.25 -10.49
CA GLU A 81 19.33 -4.31 -11.93
C GLU A 81 20.06 -3.23 -12.75
N THR A 82 20.38 -2.08 -12.17
CA THR A 82 21.17 -1.04 -12.86
C THR A 82 22.65 -1.38 -12.93
N SER A 83 23.21 -2.03 -11.89
CA SER A 83 24.61 -2.49 -11.90
C SER A 83 24.85 -3.61 -12.93
N GLU A 84 23.86 -4.42 -13.24
CA GLU A 84 23.99 -5.52 -14.22
C GLU A 84 23.85 -5.05 -15.68
N ARG A 85 23.24 -3.88 -15.93
CA ARG A 85 23.15 -3.29 -17.28
C ARG A 85 24.36 -2.43 -17.66
N GLU A 86 25.10 -1.91 -16.69
CA GLU A 86 26.36 -1.19 -16.93
C GLU A 86 27.55 -2.13 -17.23
N ALA A 87 27.39 -3.45 -17.11
CA ALA A 87 28.42 -4.43 -17.43
C ALA A 87 28.51 -4.81 -18.93
N CYS A 88 27.72 -4.18 -19.81
CA CYS A 88 27.85 -4.36 -21.26
C CYS A 88 28.20 -3.03 -21.93
N GLU A 89 29.38 -2.51 -21.63
CA GLU A 89 29.98 -1.45 -22.44
C GLU A 89 30.17 -1.94 -23.89
N PRO A 90 29.69 -1.22 -24.93
CA PRO A 90 29.80 -1.64 -26.33
C PRO A 90 31.22 -1.61 -26.94
N SER A 91 32.28 -1.48 -26.15
CA SER A 91 33.64 -1.23 -26.66
C SER A 91 34.35 -2.44 -27.25
N ASP A 92 33.89 -3.68 -27.01
CA ASP A 92 34.58 -4.89 -27.52
C ASP A 92 34.07 -5.41 -28.88
N ILE A 93 33.05 -4.79 -29.48
CA ILE A 93 32.55 -5.22 -30.81
C ILE A 93 33.49 -4.80 -31.95
N VAL A 94 34.40 -3.84 -31.72
CA VAL A 94 35.14 -3.18 -32.82
C VAL A 94 36.48 -3.85 -33.16
N ILE A 95 37.05 -4.71 -32.32
CA ILE A 95 38.39 -5.29 -32.60
C ILE A 95 38.35 -6.51 -33.53
N CYS A 96 37.22 -7.21 -33.67
CA CYS A 96 37.19 -8.50 -34.39
C CYS A 96 36.93 -8.43 -35.91
N LYS A 97 36.93 -7.24 -36.54
CA LYS A 97 36.58 -7.10 -37.97
C LYS A 97 37.72 -6.72 -38.93
N MET A 98 38.96 -6.59 -38.46
CA MET A 98 40.07 -6.18 -39.34
C MET A 98 41.05 -7.29 -39.77
N GLU A 99 40.93 -8.54 -39.27
CA GLU A 99 41.91 -9.62 -39.54
C GLU A 99 41.39 -10.74 -40.48
N LYS A 100 40.57 -10.41 -41.49
CA LYS A 100 40.20 -11.36 -42.56
C LYS A 100 40.29 -10.78 -43.96
N THR A 101 41.34 -10.02 -44.25
CA THR A 101 41.81 -9.76 -45.61
C THR A 101 43.34 -9.78 -45.64
N ALA A 102 43.90 -10.97 -45.79
CA ALA A 102 45.23 -11.25 -46.33
C ALA A 102 45.24 -12.69 -46.86
#